data_AF-A0A5C7A3N3-F1
#
_entry.id   AF-A0A5C7A3N3-F1
#
_cell.length_a   1.000
_cell.length_b   1.000
_cell.length_c   1.000
_cell.angle_alpha   90.00
_cell.angle_beta   90.00
_cell.angle_gamma   90.00
#
_symmetry.space_group_name_H-M   'P 1'
#
loop_
_entity.id
_entity.type
_entity.pdbx_description
1 polymer ?
#
loop_
_entity_poly.entity_id
_entity_poly.type
_entity_poly.pdbx_seq_one_letter_code
_entity_poly.pdbx_strand_id
1 'polypeptide(L)'
;MDEPLKPKLDEEVAVEAGATLTPLKLVNATDKKESPRPAHVTTGSSLTPKGRLIKTPKLIANGKRAFVWYLLSLVVLGLDQWTKWLAETKLTFHEPVPVIEPFLNWTLAYNYGAAFSFLADAGGWQKWFFSALALVMSLFLIVYLIKAPRQAKLLSVGLAMVLGGAVGNLIDRLLHGHVIDFIHIHSADVWHYPIFNIADMGISIGVALIIIDMLFLEKKRSS
;
A
#
# COMPACT_ATOMS: atom_id res chain seq x y z
N MET A 1 -47.33 40.88 -6.40
CA MET A 1 -47.55 40.35 -7.75
C MET A 1 -46.20 39.99 -8.36
N ASP A 2 -45.72 38.76 -8.45
CA ASP A 2 -45.94 37.51 -7.73
C ASP A 2 -44.69 36.66 -7.99
N GLU A 3 -44.40 35.76 -7.05
CA GLU A 3 -43.27 34.83 -6.97
C GLU A 3 -43.19 33.87 -8.18
N PRO A 4 -41.99 33.54 -8.72
CA PRO A 4 -41.88 32.55 -9.80
C PRO A 4 -41.92 31.10 -9.28
N LEU A 5 -42.67 30.27 -10.01
CA LEU A 5 -43.06 28.89 -9.72
C LEU A 5 -41.90 27.94 -9.37
N LYS A 6 -42.13 27.12 -8.33
CA LYS A 6 -41.42 25.84 -8.10
C LYS A 6 -41.87 24.78 -9.12
N PRO A 7 -40.96 23.91 -9.60
CA PRO A 7 -41.33 22.76 -10.43
C PRO A 7 -41.96 21.62 -9.60
N LYS A 8 -42.97 20.98 -10.20
CA LYS A 8 -43.70 19.80 -9.68
C LYS A 8 -42.84 18.53 -9.73
N LEU A 9 -42.99 17.72 -8.69
CA LEU A 9 -42.53 16.33 -8.60
C LEU A 9 -43.55 15.43 -9.28
N ASP A 10 -43.11 14.68 -10.30
CA ASP A 10 -43.90 13.60 -10.91
C ASP A 10 -43.20 12.26 -10.67
N GLU A 11 -43.89 11.43 -9.88
CA GLU A 11 -44.12 9.97 -10.02
C GLU A 11 -42.93 9.03 -10.28
N GLU A 12 -42.40 8.53 -9.17
CA GLU A 12 -42.22 7.11 -8.81
C GLU A 12 -42.60 6.05 -9.88
N VAL A 13 -41.58 5.47 -10.53
CA VAL A 13 -41.67 4.20 -11.27
C VAL A 13 -40.97 3.12 -10.45
N ALA A 14 -41.76 2.32 -9.72
CA ALA A 14 -41.31 1.13 -9.03
C ALA A 14 -41.14 -0.02 -10.03
N VAL A 15 -39.94 -0.60 -10.09
CA VAL A 15 -39.64 -1.82 -10.85
C VAL A 15 -39.79 -3.03 -9.92
N GLU A 16 -40.75 -3.89 -10.23
CA GLU A 16 -40.91 -5.23 -9.68
C GLU A 16 -39.69 -6.13 -9.99
N ALA A 17 -39.20 -6.83 -8.97
CA ALA A 17 -38.49 -8.09 -9.15
C ALA A 17 -38.93 -9.06 -8.04
N GLY A 18 -39.64 -10.10 -8.46
CA GLY A 18 -40.31 -11.05 -7.60
C GLY A 18 -39.39 -11.88 -6.72
N ALA A 19 -39.83 -12.08 -5.48
CA ALA A 19 -39.37 -13.13 -4.58
C ALA A 19 -40.58 -13.98 -4.18
N THR A 20 -40.76 -15.11 -4.84
CA THR A 20 -41.68 -16.18 -4.47
C THR A 20 -41.08 -16.98 -3.31
N LEU A 21 -41.66 -16.88 -2.11
CA LEU A 21 -41.35 -17.76 -0.98
C LEU A 21 -42.63 -18.18 -0.26
N THR A 22 -43.07 -19.42 -0.46
CA THR A 22 -43.54 -20.39 0.57
C THR A 22 -44.11 -21.64 -0.11
N PRO A 23 -44.31 -22.80 0.58
CA PRO A 23 -43.84 -23.19 1.92
C PRO A 23 -43.15 -24.58 1.93
N LEU A 24 -42.16 -24.78 2.82
CA LEU A 24 -41.68 -26.12 3.15
C LEU A 24 -42.58 -26.73 4.25
N LYS A 25 -43.29 -27.79 3.87
CA LYS A 25 -44.11 -28.63 4.76
C LYS A 25 -43.23 -29.47 5.68
N LEU A 26 -43.74 -29.64 6.89
CA LEU A 26 -43.21 -30.39 8.01
C LEU A 26 -43.62 -31.88 7.93
N VAL A 27 -42.71 -32.76 8.38
CA VAL A 27 -42.88 -34.12 8.94
C VAL A 27 -43.25 -35.30 8.02
N ASN A 28 -42.35 -36.30 7.94
CA ASN A 28 -42.58 -37.68 8.42
C ASN A 28 -41.33 -38.54 8.17
N ALA A 29 -40.64 -38.90 9.24
CA ALA A 29 -39.67 -39.99 9.24
C ALA A 29 -40.11 -41.01 10.30
N THR A 30 -40.92 -41.96 9.86
CA THR A 30 -41.04 -43.27 10.50
C THR A 30 -40.22 -44.23 9.69
N ASP A 31 -39.08 -44.70 10.19
CA ASP A 31 -38.79 -46.12 10.04
C ASP A 31 -37.87 -46.66 11.12
N LYS A 32 -38.15 -47.91 11.46
CA LYS A 32 -37.64 -48.68 12.60
C LYS A 32 -36.28 -49.31 12.29
N LYS A 33 -35.56 -49.60 13.38
CA LYS A 33 -34.69 -50.78 13.61
C LYS A 33 -33.77 -51.20 12.45
N GLU A 34 -32.46 -51.11 12.68
CA GLU A 34 -31.62 -52.30 12.91
C GLU A 34 -30.21 -51.94 13.36
N SER A 35 -29.75 -52.62 14.40
CA SER A 35 -28.39 -52.57 14.94
C SER A 35 -27.57 -53.72 14.35
N PRO A 36 -26.44 -53.48 13.67
CA PRO A 36 -25.55 -54.56 13.26
C PRO A 36 -24.64 -54.98 14.44
N ARG A 37 -24.62 -56.29 14.71
CA ARG A 37 -23.67 -56.95 15.63
C ARG A 37 -22.22 -56.80 15.12
N PRO A 38 -21.20 -56.82 16.00
CA PRO A 38 -19.82 -56.68 15.56
C PRO A 38 -19.33 -57.96 14.86
N ALA A 39 -18.80 -57.79 13.65
CA ALA A 39 -18.03 -58.83 12.97
C ALA A 39 -16.61 -58.89 13.56
N HIS A 40 -16.18 -60.10 13.93
CA HIS A 40 -14.79 -60.43 14.22
C HIS A 40 -13.95 -60.51 12.92
N VAL A 41 -12.62 -60.40 13.10
CA VAL A 41 -11.53 -60.73 12.14
C VAL A 41 -11.25 -59.56 11.16
N THR A 42 -10.04 -59.03 10.97
CA THR A 42 -8.69 -59.64 10.92
C THR A 42 -7.61 -58.60 11.25
N THR A 43 -6.53 -59.04 11.87
CA THR A 43 -5.27 -58.32 12.09
C THR A 43 -4.64 -57.91 10.75
N GLY A 44 -4.86 -56.67 10.32
CA GLY A 44 -4.14 -56.04 9.22
C GLY A 44 -2.96 -55.23 9.78
N SER A 45 -1.74 -55.56 9.36
CA SER A 45 -0.52 -54.86 9.76
C SER A 45 -0.65 -53.36 9.48
N SER A 46 -0.42 -52.55 10.49
CA SER A 46 -0.30 -51.09 10.39
C SER A 46 0.90 -50.72 9.52
N LEU A 47 0.68 -50.42 8.24
CA LEU A 47 1.58 -49.57 7.48
C LEU A 47 1.13 -48.13 7.69
N THR A 48 1.46 -47.57 8.86
CA THR A 48 1.51 -46.13 8.98
C THR A 48 2.61 -45.64 8.04
N PRO A 49 2.33 -44.79 7.04
CA PRO A 49 3.39 -44.11 6.32
C PRO A 49 4.11 -43.28 7.37
N LYS A 50 5.37 -43.60 7.68
CA LYS A 50 6.26 -42.69 8.42
C LYS A 50 6.27 -41.40 7.59
N GLY A 51 5.45 -40.44 8.00
CA GLY A 51 5.35 -39.15 7.37
C GLY A 51 6.76 -38.59 7.28
N ARG A 52 7.27 -38.49 6.05
CA ARG A 52 8.53 -37.83 5.75
C ARG A 52 8.38 -36.42 6.32
N LEU A 53 9.04 -36.14 7.45
CA LEU A 53 9.10 -34.81 8.04
C LEU A 53 9.61 -33.87 6.97
N ILE A 54 8.71 -33.14 6.31
CA ILE A 54 9.06 -32.06 5.41
C ILE A 54 9.66 -31.00 6.33
N LYS A 55 10.99 -31.00 6.45
CA LYS A 55 11.72 -29.91 7.11
C LYS A 55 11.49 -28.68 6.24
N THR A 56 10.56 -27.83 6.63
CA THR A 56 10.45 -26.50 6.03
C THR A 56 11.80 -25.80 6.22
N PRO A 57 12.42 -25.28 5.16
CA PRO A 57 13.68 -24.59 5.29
C PRO A 57 13.48 -23.38 6.21
N LYS A 58 14.23 -23.34 7.32
CA LYS A 58 14.17 -22.23 8.27
C LYS A 58 14.68 -20.99 7.55
N LEU A 59 13.80 -20.04 7.21
CA LEU A 59 14.21 -18.81 6.54
C LEU A 59 15.18 -18.04 7.46
N ILE A 60 16.39 -17.80 6.97
CA ILE A 60 17.42 -17.04 7.68
C ILE A 60 17.11 -15.56 7.49
N ALA A 61 16.93 -14.81 8.58
CA ALA A 61 16.73 -13.37 8.53
C ALA A 61 17.98 -12.63 8.01
N ASN A 62 17.81 -11.41 7.49
CA ASN A 62 18.91 -10.55 7.05
C ASN A 62 19.96 -10.36 8.15
N GLY A 63 19.53 -10.04 9.37
CA GLY A 63 20.43 -9.72 10.49
C GLY A 63 21.43 -8.63 10.09
N LYS A 64 22.74 -8.90 10.24
CA LYS A 64 23.80 -7.95 9.85
C LYS A 64 23.78 -7.54 8.37
N ARG A 65 23.24 -8.38 7.47
CA ARG A 65 23.12 -8.02 6.04
C ARG A 65 22.13 -6.90 5.76
N ALA A 66 21.25 -6.56 6.71
CA ALA A 66 20.37 -5.41 6.60
C ALA A 66 21.13 -4.10 6.36
N PHE A 67 22.40 -4.02 6.79
CA PHE A 67 23.26 -2.86 6.57
C PHE A 67 23.33 -2.41 5.10
N VAL A 68 23.47 -3.34 4.15
CA VAL A 68 23.54 -3.01 2.72
C VAL A 68 22.23 -2.37 2.23
N TRP A 69 21.09 -2.81 2.79
CA TRP A 69 19.79 -2.26 2.45
C TRP A 69 19.58 -0.87 3.09
N TYR A 70 20.11 -0.63 4.30
CA TYR A 70 20.15 0.73 4.85
C TYR A 70 21.02 1.67 4.02
N LEU A 71 22.14 1.21 3.45
CA LEU A 71 22.90 2.03 2.50
C LEU A 71 22.06 2.44 1.28
N LEU A 72 21.23 1.53 0.75
CA LEU A 72 20.29 1.86 -0.32
C LEU A 72 19.27 2.93 0.14
N SER A 73 18.72 2.81 1.35
CA SER A 73 17.83 3.84 1.92
C SER A 73 18.54 5.20 2.03
N LEU A 74 19.81 5.22 2.44
CA LEU A 74 20.61 6.44 2.51
C LEU A 74 20.89 7.05 1.14
N VAL A 75 21.08 6.22 0.10
CA VAL A 75 21.21 6.71 -1.28
C VAL A 75 19.92 7.37 -1.75
N VAL A 76 18.77 6.73 -1.56
CA VAL A 76 17.45 7.31 -1.91
C VAL A 76 17.23 8.63 -1.17
N LEU A 77 17.48 8.64 0.14
CA LEU A 77 17.38 9.84 0.97
C LEU A 77 18.32 10.95 0.49
N GLY A 78 19.59 10.63 0.20
CA GLY A 78 20.57 11.60 -0.26
C GLY A 78 20.20 12.21 -1.61
N LEU A 79 19.71 11.40 -2.55
CA LEU A 79 19.22 11.86 -3.85
C LEU A 79 17.98 12.77 -3.70
N ASP A 80 17.04 12.38 -2.83
CA ASP A 80 15.85 13.19 -2.55
C ASP A 80 16.21 14.57 -2.00
N GLN A 81 16.98 14.62 -0.91
CA GLN A 81 17.36 15.88 -0.28
C GLN A 81 18.21 16.76 -1.19
N TRP A 82 19.12 16.17 -1.97
CA TRP A 82 19.93 16.92 -2.93
C TRP A 82 19.08 17.54 -4.05
N THR A 83 18.13 16.77 -4.60
CA THR A 83 17.27 17.26 -5.69
C THR A 83 16.25 18.29 -5.21
N LYS A 84 15.73 18.17 -3.99
CA LYS A 84 14.88 19.20 -3.36
C LYS A 84 15.64 20.51 -3.14
N TRP A 85 16.86 20.43 -2.61
CA TRP A 85 17.73 21.59 -2.49
C TRP A 85 18.00 22.26 -3.85
N LEU A 86 18.21 21.46 -4.90
CA LEU A 86 18.38 21.99 -6.26
C LEU A 86 17.11 22.67 -6.76
N ALA A 87 15.94 22.08 -6.52
CA ALA A 87 14.65 22.66 -6.89
C ALA A 87 14.42 24.02 -6.20
N GLU A 88 14.62 24.11 -4.88
CA GLU A 88 14.46 25.36 -4.13
C GLU A 88 15.43 26.46 -4.57
N THR A 89 16.64 26.10 -5.01
CA THR A 89 17.66 27.07 -5.41
C THR A 89 17.58 27.50 -6.88
N LYS A 90 16.89 26.74 -7.73
CA LYS A 90 16.87 26.96 -9.18
C LYS A 90 15.51 27.28 -9.77
N LEU A 91 14.42 26.95 -9.09
CA LEU A 91 13.07 27.12 -9.60
C LEU A 91 12.36 28.24 -8.86
N THR A 92 11.53 28.98 -9.58
CA THR A 92 10.56 29.89 -8.97
C THR A 92 9.31 29.10 -8.57
N PHE A 93 8.72 29.45 -7.43
CA PHE A 93 7.49 28.81 -6.94
C PHE A 93 6.37 28.87 -8.00
N HIS A 94 5.81 27.71 -8.32
CA HIS A 94 4.72 27.52 -9.31
C HIS A 94 5.00 28.01 -10.74
N GLU A 95 6.26 28.32 -11.08
CA GLU A 95 6.65 28.62 -12.45
C GLU A 95 7.16 27.35 -13.15
N PRO A 96 6.47 26.82 -14.17
CA PRO A 96 6.91 25.62 -14.86
C PRO A 96 8.14 25.90 -15.75
N VAL A 97 9.16 25.06 -15.62
CA VAL A 97 10.33 25.03 -16.50
C VAL A 97 10.23 23.78 -17.39
N PRO A 98 10.04 23.94 -18.72
CA PRO A 98 9.91 22.81 -19.63
C PRO A 98 11.14 21.93 -19.70
N VAL A 99 10.92 20.61 -19.67
CA VAL A 99 11.98 19.59 -19.85
C VAL A 99 11.70 18.75 -21.09
N ILE A 100 10.48 18.20 -21.18
CA ILE A 100 10.01 17.40 -22.31
C ILE A 100 8.57 17.81 -22.60
N GLU A 101 8.35 18.71 -23.54
CA GLU A 101 6.99 19.10 -23.94
C GLU A 101 6.31 17.97 -24.74
N PRO A 102 5.01 17.66 -24.51
CA PRO A 102 4.09 18.25 -23.53
C PRO A 102 3.91 17.41 -22.24
N PHE A 103 4.96 16.73 -21.78
CA PHE A 103 4.88 15.66 -20.79
C PHE A 103 5.51 15.96 -19.43
N LEU A 104 6.59 16.73 -19.38
CA LEU A 104 7.42 16.88 -18.18
C LEU A 104 7.94 18.31 -18.02
N ASN A 105 7.62 18.89 -16.87
CA ASN A 105 8.16 20.14 -16.38
C ASN A 105 8.87 19.91 -15.04
N TRP A 106 9.82 20.79 -14.74
CA TRP A 106 10.18 21.08 -13.35
C TRP A 106 9.27 22.19 -12.84
N THR A 107 8.61 21.99 -11.70
CA THR A 107 7.69 22.99 -11.14
C THR A 107 7.73 22.92 -9.62
N LEU A 108 8.32 23.94 -8.97
CA LEU A 108 8.44 23.96 -7.52
C LEU A 108 7.08 24.17 -6.85
N ALA A 109 6.70 23.21 -6.00
CA ALA A 109 5.48 23.24 -5.21
C ALA A 109 5.76 22.81 -3.76
N TYR A 110 4.95 23.33 -2.83
CA TYR A 110 5.04 23.03 -1.41
C TYR A 110 3.78 22.30 -0.96
N ASN A 111 3.95 21.04 -0.56
CA ASN A 111 2.86 20.15 -0.23
C ASN A 111 2.67 20.04 1.29
N TYR A 112 1.62 20.69 1.76
CA TYR A 112 1.21 20.68 3.18
C TYR A 112 0.32 19.46 3.54
N GLY A 113 0.12 18.53 2.61
CA GLY A 113 -0.87 17.45 2.74
C GLY A 113 -2.23 17.84 2.17
N ALA A 114 -2.25 18.61 1.07
CA ALA A 114 -3.47 19.21 0.52
C ALA A 114 -4.54 18.20 0.08
N ALA A 115 -4.15 16.95 -0.22
CA ALA A 115 -5.07 15.86 -0.50
C ALA A 115 -6.05 15.56 0.66
N PHE A 116 -5.70 15.98 1.88
CA PHE A 116 -6.54 15.89 3.08
C PHE A 116 -7.04 17.27 3.54
N SER A 117 -6.96 18.29 2.68
CA SER A 117 -7.42 19.63 3.02
C SER A 117 -8.93 19.74 3.22
N PHE A 118 -9.71 18.79 2.71
CA PHE A 118 -11.14 18.68 3.00
C PHE A 118 -11.43 18.40 4.50
N LEU A 119 -10.41 18.04 5.28
CA LEU A 119 -10.44 17.89 6.74
C LEU A 119 -9.64 19.01 7.45
N ALA A 120 -9.25 20.08 6.74
CA ALA A 120 -8.30 21.10 7.23
C ALA A 120 -8.89 22.21 8.07
N ASP A 121 -10.21 22.27 8.26
CA ASP A 121 -10.86 23.36 9.02
C ASP A 121 -10.36 23.47 10.47
N ALA A 122 -9.54 22.51 10.94
CA ALA A 122 -8.93 22.46 12.26
C ALA A 122 -7.40 22.61 12.29
N GLY A 123 -6.82 23.59 11.58
CA GLY A 123 -5.57 24.23 12.04
C GLY A 123 -4.24 23.48 11.82
N GLY A 124 -4.02 22.89 10.64
CA GLY A 124 -2.68 22.42 10.23
C GLY A 124 -2.19 21.12 10.90
N TRP A 125 -3.11 20.35 11.49
CA TRP A 125 -2.83 19.06 12.13
C TRP A 125 -2.18 18.04 11.19
N GLN A 126 -2.38 18.18 9.88
CA GLN A 126 -1.85 17.31 8.83
C GLN A 126 -0.34 17.19 8.93
N LYS A 127 0.37 18.29 9.19
CA LYS A 127 1.83 18.29 9.39
C LYS A 127 2.23 17.28 10.45
N TRP A 128 1.61 17.35 11.63
CA TRP A 128 1.93 16.51 12.77
C TRP A 128 1.51 15.06 12.54
N PHE A 129 0.33 14.84 11.96
CA PHE A 129 -0.14 13.51 11.63
C PHE A 129 0.76 12.79 10.62
N PHE A 130 1.08 13.43 9.49
CA PHE A 130 1.95 12.82 8.48
C PHE A 130 3.37 12.64 8.99
N SER A 131 3.88 13.55 9.81
CA SER A 131 5.19 13.39 10.45
C SER A 131 5.21 12.20 11.41
N ALA A 132 4.18 12.06 12.26
CA ALA A 132 4.05 10.94 13.18
C ALA A 132 3.91 9.60 12.44
N LEU A 133 3.07 9.55 11.40
CA LEU A 133 2.90 8.37 10.57
C LEU A 133 4.20 7.97 9.87
N ALA A 134 4.90 8.93 9.24
CA ALA A 134 6.16 8.67 8.56
C ALA A 134 7.25 8.21 9.55
N LEU A 135 7.30 8.77 10.75
CA LEU A 135 8.22 8.35 11.81
C LEU A 135 7.93 6.90 12.25
N VAL A 136 6.69 6.58 12.57
CA VAL A 136 6.27 5.23 13.00
C VAL A 136 6.56 4.20 11.89
N MET A 137 6.21 4.51 10.64
CA MET A 137 6.48 3.64 9.50
C MET A 137 7.99 3.46 9.28
N SER A 138 8.80 4.52 9.41
CA SER A 138 10.25 4.42 9.28
C SER A 138 10.87 3.52 10.34
N LEU A 139 10.46 3.67 11.61
CA LEU A 139 10.92 2.81 12.71
C LEU A 139 10.49 1.35 12.50
N PHE A 140 9.25 1.13 12.06
CA PHE A 140 8.77 -0.19 11.70
C PHE A 140 9.62 -0.83 10.59
N LEU A 141 9.87 -0.10 9.50
CA LEU A 141 10.65 -0.59 8.37
C LEU A 141 12.10 -0.89 8.75
N ILE A 142 12.71 -0.06 9.61
CA ILE A 142 14.06 -0.32 10.15
C ILE A 142 14.07 -1.69 10.83
N VAL A 143 13.14 -1.96 11.75
CA VAL A 143 13.08 -3.25 12.46
C VAL A 143 12.73 -4.40 11.52
N TYR A 144 11.80 -4.19 10.59
CA TYR A 144 11.33 -5.22 9.69
C TYR A 144 12.42 -5.64 8.70
N LEU A 145 13.27 -4.73 8.24
CA LEU A 145 14.38 -5.04 7.32
C LEU A 145 15.41 -6.00 7.92
N ILE A 146 15.63 -5.95 9.24
CA ILE A 146 16.50 -6.89 9.99
C ILE A 146 15.89 -8.29 10.00
N LYS A 147 14.56 -8.36 10.17
CA LYS A 147 13.77 -9.59 10.27
C LYS A 147 13.46 -10.21 8.91
N ALA A 148 13.47 -9.42 7.84
CA ALA A 148 13.14 -9.87 6.49
C ALA A 148 14.03 -11.05 6.07
N PRO A 149 13.50 -12.06 5.35
CA PRO A 149 14.29 -13.20 4.93
C PRO A 149 15.44 -12.79 4.01
N ARG A 150 16.64 -13.31 4.26
CA ARG A 150 17.86 -12.97 3.52
C ARG A 150 17.81 -13.34 2.04
N GLN A 151 17.02 -14.35 1.69
CA GLN A 151 16.76 -14.71 0.29
C GLN A 151 15.69 -13.81 -0.38
N ALA A 152 14.90 -13.06 0.39
CA ALA A 152 13.91 -12.12 -0.11
C ALA A 152 14.56 -10.77 -0.45
N LYS A 153 15.45 -10.79 -1.45
CA LYS A 153 16.17 -9.59 -1.89
C LYS A 153 15.23 -8.53 -2.45
N LEU A 154 14.23 -8.91 -3.25
CA LEU A 154 13.28 -7.97 -3.85
C LEU A 154 12.45 -7.25 -2.77
N LEU A 155 11.96 -8.00 -1.78
CA LEU A 155 11.36 -7.43 -0.57
C LEU A 155 12.29 -6.43 0.12
N SER A 156 13.55 -6.81 0.33
CA SER A 156 14.52 -5.95 1.04
C SER A 156 14.83 -4.67 0.27
N VAL A 157 14.91 -4.72 -1.07
CA VAL A 157 15.05 -3.54 -1.94
C VAL A 157 13.81 -2.65 -1.80
N GLY A 158 12.61 -3.22 -1.90
CA GLY A 158 11.37 -2.46 -1.77
C GLY A 158 11.26 -1.76 -0.42
N LEU A 159 11.50 -2.48 0.68
CA LEU A 159 11.51 -1.93 2.04
C LEU A 159 12.54 -0.80 2.20
N ALA A 160 13.74 -0.97 1.63
CA ALA A 160 14.78 0.06 1.69
C ALA A 160 14.40 1.34 0.92
N MET A 161 13.77 1.20 -0.25
CA MET A 161 13.29 2.34 -1.03
C MET A 161 12.18 3.10 -0.30
N VAL A 162 11.20 2.38 0.27
CA VAL A 162 10.13 2.99 1.08
C VAL A 162 10.72 3.70 2.30
N LEU A 163 11.68 3.09 2.99
CA LEU A 163 12.33 3.71 4.15
C LEU A 163 13.06 5.01 3.76
N GLY A 164 13.85 4.99 2.69
CA GLY A 164 14.55 6.18 2.22
C GLY A 164 13.60 7.32 1.86
N GLY A 165 12.54 7.02 1.10
CA GLY A 165 11.53 8.01 0.74
C GLY A 165 10.73 8.52 1.93
N ALA A 166 10.30 7.63 2.84
CA ALA A 166 9.55 8.02 4.04
C ALA A 166 10.37 8.96 4.94
N VAL A 167 11.67 8.68 5.11
CA VAL A 167 12.56 9.55 5.91
C VAL A 167 12.83 10.88 5.21
N GLY A 168 13.03 10.90 3.89
CA GLY A 168 13.22 12.17 3.14
C GLY A 168 12.02 13.10 3.28
N ASN A 169 10.83 12.58 3.07
CA ASN A 169 9.58 13.31 3.24
C ASN A 169 9.26 13.66 4.71
N LEU A 170 9.78 12.92 5.69
CA LEU A 170 9.69 13.27 7.11
C LEU A 170 10.59 14.46 7.44
N ILE A 171 11.83 14.48 6.92
CA ILE A 171 12.79 15.56 7.16
C ILE A 171 12.20 16.89 6.73
N ASP A 172 11.66 16.99 5.51
CA ASP A 172 11.08 18.24 5.03
C ASP A 172 9.93 18.72 5.93
N ARG A 173 9.06 17.80 6.36
CA ARG A 173 7.93 18.15 7.24
C ARG A 173 8.40 18.67 8.59
N LEU A 174 9.47 18.11 9.14
CA LEU A 174 10.02 18.56 10.42
C LEU A 174 10.72 19.91 10.29
N LEU A 175 11.48 20.13 9.21
CA LEU A 175 12.28 21.34 9.00
C LEU A 175 11.49 22.50 8.42
N HIS A 176 10.68 22.25 7.40
CA HIS A 176 9.97 23.27 6.60
C HIS A 176 8.46 23.30 6.88
N GLY A 177 7.89 22.21 7.42
CA GLY A 177 6.46 22.10 7.66
C GLY A 177 5.62 21.68 6.45
N HIS A 178 6.27 21.42 5.31
CA HIS A 178 5.70 20.91 4.08
C HIS A 178 6.72 20.01 3.40
N VAL A 179 6.32 19.33 2.33
CA VAL A 179 7.21 18.58 1.43
C VAL A 179 7.52 19.43 0.20
N ILE A 180 8.77 19.39 -0.26
CA ILE A 180 9.19 20.06 -1.48
C ILE A 180 8.96 19.12 -2.68
N ASP A 181 8.06 19.51 -3.58
CA ASP A 181 7.72 18.77 -4.79
C ASP A 181 8.19 19.55 -6.02
N PHE A 182 8.64 18.84 -7.06
CA PHE A 182 9.21 19.50 -8.24
C PHE A 182 9.06 18.74 -9.56
N ILE A 183 8.70 17.46 -9.55
CA ILE A 183 8.50 16.64 -10.74
C ILE A 183 7.04 16.77 -11.18
N HIS A 184 6.81 17.44 -12.31
CA HIS A 184 5.47 17.72 -12.82
C HIS A 184 5.24 17.01 -14.14
N ILE A 185 4.48 15.91 -14.10
CA ILE A 185 4.05 15.17 -15.29
C ILE A 185 2.68 15.68 -15.72
N HIS A 186 2.53 15.99 -17.01
CA HIS A 186 1.29 16.48 -17.58
C HIS A 186 1.08 15.97 -19.02
N SER A 187 -0.05 16.32 -19.63
CA SER A 187 -0.33 16.10 -21.04
C SER A 187 -0.94 17.38 -21.61
N ALA A 188 -0.07 18.29 -22.04
CA ALA A 188 -0.44 19.66 -22.41
C ALA A 188 -1.29 20.29 -21.29
N ASP A 189 -2.38 20.97 -21.63
CA ASP A 189 -3.33 21.57 -20.69
C ASP A 189 -4.52 20.66 -20.34
N VAL A 190 -4.50 19.39 -20.78
CA VAL A 190 -5.66 18.48 -20.65
C VAL A 190 -5.64 17.73 -19.33
N TRP A 191 -4.47 17.33 -18.86
CA TRP A 191 -4.32 16.49 -17.68
C TRP A 191 -2.99 16.73 -16.98
N HIS A 192 -3.04 16.77 -15.64
CA HIS A 192 -1.88 16.96 -14.79
C HIS A 192 -1.87 15.89 -13.69
N TYR A 193 -0.73 15.21 -13.53
CA TYR A 193 -0.49 14.39 -12.36
C TYR A 193 -0.06 15.28 -11.18
N PRO A 194 -0.42 14.95 -9.92
CA PRO A 194 0.08 15.69 -8.77
C PRO A 194 1.61 15.80 -8.80
N ILE A 195 2.15 16.99 -8.58
CA ILE A 195 3.60 17.21 -8.54
C ILE A 195 4.18 16.37 -7.39
N PHE A 196 5.29 15.71 -7.64
CA PHE A 196 5.91 14.78 -6.69
C PHE A 196 7.44 14.95 -6.65
N ASN A 197 8.11 14.11 -5.87
CA ASN A 197 9.57 14.14 -5.72
C ASN A 197 10.20 12.72 -5.75
N ILE A 198 11.52 12.65 -5.54
CA ILE A 198 12.27 11.39 -5.54
C ILE A 198 11.88 10.49 -4.36
N ALA A 199 11.58 11.05 -3.19
CA ALA A 199 11.04 10.27 -2.07
C ALA A 199 9.71 9.59 -2.43
N ASP A 200 8.81 10.26 -3.14
CA ASP A 200 7.54 9.67 -3.59
C ASP A 200 7.75 8.55 -4.63
N MET A 201 8.73 8.70 -5.53
CA MET A 201 9.15 7.63 -6.43
C MET A 201 9.70 6.43 -5.65
N GLY A 202 10.54 6.68 -4.65
CA GLY A 202 11.08 5.65 -3.76
C GLY A 202 9.98 4.86 -3.03
N ILE A 203 8.97 5.57 -2.51
CA ILE A 203 7.81 4.95 -1.87
C ILE A 203 7.00 4.14 -2.89
N SER A 204 6.63 4.74 -4.02
CA SER A 204 5.74 4.10 -5.01
C SER A 204 6.37 2.85 -5.63
N ILE A 205 7.62 2.96 -6.09
CA ILE A 205 8.36 1.81 -6.64
C ILE A 205 8.63 0.79 -5.54
N GLY A 206 9.02 1.22 -4.34
CA GLY A 206 9.28 0.33 -3.23
C GLY A 206 8.06 -0.51 -2.83
N VAL A 207 6.88 0.11 -2.74
CA VAL A 207 5.60 -0.58 -2.49
C VAL A 207 5.29 -1.57 -3.61
N ALA A 208 5.47 -1.18 -4.88
CA ALA A 208 5.26 -2.09 -6.01
C ALA A 208 6.17 -3.32 -5.92
N LEU A 209 7.45 -3.15 -5.57
CA LEU A 209 8.39 -4.26 -5.39
C LEU A 209 8.00 -5.18 -4.23
N ILE A 210 7.52 -4.63 -3.12
CA ILE A 210 7.01 -5.40 -1.97
C ILE A 210 5.81 -6.26 -2.41
N ILE A 211 4.85 -5.66 -3.13
CA ILE A 211 3.66 -6.36 -3.63
C ILE A 211 4.05 -7.48 -4.60
N ILE A 212 4.94 -7.20 -5.56
CA ILE A 212 5.44 -8.20 -6.52
C ILE A 212 6.09 -9.38 -5.78
N ASP A 213 6.91 -9.08 -4.76
CA ASP A 213 7.59 -10.10 -3.98
C ASP A 213 6.59 -10.99 -3.21
N MET A 214 5.59 -10.38 -2.56
CA MET A 214 4.53 -11.08 -1.82
C MET A 214 3.68 -11.97 -2.75
N LEU A 215 3.25 -11.44 -3.90
CA LEU A 215 2.34 -12.15 -4.79
C LEU A 215 3.02 -13.29 -5.57
N PHE A 216 4.27 -13.11 -5.98
CA PHE A 216 4.91 -14.01 -6.96
C PHE A 216 6.13 -14.78 -6.45
N LEU A 217 6.83 -14.27 -5.43
CA LEU A 217 8.13 -14.81 -5.01
C LEU A 217 8.10 -15.46 -3.62
N GLU A 218 7.16 -15.07 -2.75
CA GLU A 218 7.05 -15.63 -1.42
C GLU A 218 6.79 -17.14 -1.43
N LYS A 219 5.81 -17.59 -2.22
CA LYS A 219 5.48 -19.00 -2.38
C LYS A 219 6.64 -19.86 -2.89
N LYS A 220 7.50 -19.29 -3.75
CA LYS A 220 8.68 -19.99 -4.28
C LYS A 220 9.79 -20.18 -3.24
N ARG A 221 9.82 -19.36 -2.19
CA ARG A 221 10.82 -19.46 -1.11
C ARG A 221 10.38 -20.38 0.03
N SER A 222 9.07 -20.62 0.14
CA SER A 222 8.48 -21.52 1.13
C SER A 222 8.21 -22.93 0.62
N SER A 223 8.38 -23.17 -0.70
CA SER A 223 8.35 -24.49 -1.34
C SER A 223 9.74 -25.11 -1.38
#